data_AF-A0A2E0S5X8-F1
#
_entry.id   AF-A0A2E0S5X8-F1
#
_cell.length_a   1.000
_cell.length_b   1.000
_cell.length_c   1.000
_cell.angle_alpha   90.00
_cell.angle_beta   90.00
_cell.angle_gamma   90.00
#
_symmetry.space_group_name_H-M   'P 1'
#
loop_
_entity.id
_entity.type
_entity.pdbx_description
1 polymer ?
#
loop_
_entity_poly.entity_id
_entity_poly.type
_entity_poly.pdbx_seq_one_letter_code
_entity_poly.pdbx_strand_id
1 'polypeptide(L)'
;MPNIVFAEMRQETASFNPFPTDYAMFRQMHGAQMIEKYQGTKTEISGFMDVMAGKEGIQLIPAMSAASVSGGAVPTEDLQRLINEIALSIASVVNENEIDAVYMCLHGAMAGETEGDPEGLLLAKVRELVGGVPLVASIDLHAVLTDRMLELIDIVVPFHTYPHVDQYETG
;
A
#
# COMPACT_ATOMS: atom_id res chain seq x y z
N MET A 1 14.66 3.90 -18.63
CA MET A 1 14.67 2.82 -17.63
C MET A 1 13.36 2.95 -16.89
N PRO A 2 12.47 1.95 -16.90
CA PRO A 2 11.16 2.11 -16.28
C PRO A 2 11.28 2.46 -14.79
N ASN A 3 10.61 3.51 -14.36
CA ASN A 3 10.54 3.96 -12.98
C ASN A 3 9.26 3.41 -12.34
N ILE A 4 9.43 2.54 -11.34
CA ILE A 4 8.31 1.96 -10.60
C ILE A 4 8.28 2.56 -9.21
N VAL A 5 7.23 3.33 -8.92
CA VAL A 5 6.98 3.82 -7.56
C VAL A 5 6.28 2.75 -6.74
N PHE A 6 6.62 2.63 -5.47
CA PHE A 6 5.91 1.72 -4.56
C PHE A 6 5.64 2.32 -3.19
N ALA A 7 4.48 1.96 -2.64
CA ALA A 7 3.98 2.45 -1.35
C ALA A 7 3.19 1.36 -0.61
N GLU A 8 2.93 1.58 0.68
CA GLU A 8 2.15 0.66 1.51
C GLU A 8 1.16 1.40 2.40
N MET A 9 -0.06 0.85 2.49
CA MET A 9 -1.03 1.20 3.52
C MET A 9 -1.69 -0.07 4.04
N ARG A 10 -1.40 -0.45 5.29
CA ARG A 10 -1.78 -1.76 5.81
C ARG A 10 -2.28 -1.71 7.25
N GLN A 11 -3.52 -2.14 7.47
CA GLN A 11 -4.13 -2.44 8.76
C GLN A 11 -5.42 -3.22 8.49
N GLU A 12 -5.82 -4.07 9.43
CA GLU A 12 -7.10 -4.77 9.40
C GLU A 12 -8.03 -4.21 10.46
N THR A 13 -9.23 -3.77 10.07
CA THR A 13 -10.20 -3.21 11.02
C THR A 13 -11.22 -4.23 11.48
N ALA A 14 -11.29 -4.44 12.79
CA ALA A 14 -12.40 -5.06 13.48
C ALA A 14 -13.40 -3.98 13.92
N SER A 15 -14.49 -3.78 13.18
CA SER A 15 -15.44 -2.66 13.39
C SER A 15 -16.14 -2.62 14.76
N PHE A 16 -16.15 -3.73 15.50
CA PHE A 16 -16.71 -3.81 16.86
C PHE A 16 -15.67 -3.61 17.97
N ASN A 17 -14.39 -3.44 17.62
CA ASN A 17 -13.35 -3.13 18.60
C ASN A 17 -13.52 -1.68 19.08
N PRO A 18 -13.77 -1.45 20.38
CA PRO A 18 -13.97 -0.10 20.92
C PRO A 18 -12.67 0.72 21.04
N PHE A 19 -11.50 0.11 20.77
CA PHE A 19 -10.21 0.78 20.81
C PHE A 19 -9.77 1.18 19.40
N PRO A 20 -9.79 2.48 19.06
CA PRO A 20 -9.37 2.95 17.74
C PRO A 20 -7.89 2.67 17.50
N THR A 21 -7.53 2.54 16.22
CA THR A 21 -6.12 2.51 15.79
C THR A 21 -5.68 3.93 15.45
N ASP A 22 -5.19 4.66 16.44
CA ASP A 22 -4.71 6.03 16.27
C ASP A 22 -3.44 6.07 15.41
N TYR A 23 -3.14 7.24 14.84
CA TYR A 23 -1.98 7.46 13.96
C TYR A 23 -0.65 6.97 14.54
N ALA A 24 -0.45 7.13 15.85
CA ALA A 24 0.76 6.72 16.55
C ALA A 24 0.99 5.19 16.57
N MET A 25 -0.04 4.39 16.27
CA MET A 25 0.05 2.93 16.17
C MET A 25 0.53 2.44 14.81
N PHE A 26 0.55 3.32 13.80
CA PHE A 26 1.14 3.01 12.51
C PHE A 26 2.65 3.20 12.59
N ARG A 27 3.40 2.25 12.04
CA ARG A 27 4.83 2.41 11.77
C ARG A 27 4.98 3.01 10.39
N GLN A 28 5.52 4.22 10.32
CA GLN A 28 5.82 4.89 9.06
C GLN A 28 7.28 4.70 8.66
N MET A 29 7.52 4.53 7.36
CA MET A 29 8.85 4.48 6.77
C MET A 29 8.84 5.26 5.46
N HIS A 30 9.91 5.99 5.18
CA HIS A 30 9.99 6.88 4.02
C HIS A 30 11.21 6.57 3.17
N GLY A 31 11.03 6.55 1.86
CA GLY A 31 12.09 6.40 0.88
C GLY A 31 12.97 5.19 1.17
N ALA A 32 14.29 5.39 1.24
CA ALA A 32 15.27 4.35 1.46
C ALA A 32 15.03 3.51 2.73
N GLN A 33 14.37 4.06 3.76
CA GLN A 33 14.03 3.32 4.98
C GLN A 33 13.11 2.12 4.70
N MET A 34 12.25 2.21 3.68
CA MET A 34 11.39 1.10 3.26
C MET A 34 12.24 -0.05 2.73
N ILE A 35 13.22 0.24 1.87
CA ILE A 35 14.13 -0.76 1.30
C ILE A 35 14.90 -1.43 2.43
N GLU A 36 15.55 -0.64 3.29
CA GLU A 36 16.34 -1.16 4.41
C GLU A 36 15.53 -2.04 5.35
N LYS A 37 14.24 -1.72 5.57
CA LYS A 37 13.41 -2.48 6.48
C LYS A 37 12.89 -3.78 5.88
N TYR A 38 12.45 -3.74 4.63
CA TYR A 38 11.78 -4.86 3.99
C TYR A 38 12.74 -5.83 3.31
N GLN A 39 13.94 -5.40 2.94
CA GLN A 39 14.92 -6.26 2.27
C GLN A 39 15.23 -7.51 3.10
N GLY A 40 15.14 -8.68 2.46
CA GLY A 40 15.42 -9.98 3.08
C GLY A 40 14.35 -10.47 4.05
N THR A 41 13.19 -9.81 4.10
CA THR A 41 12.04 -10.28 4.88
C THR A 41 11.17 -11.26 4.08
N LYS A 42 10.09 -11.76 4.68
CA LYS A 42 9.09 -12.63 4.03
C LYS A 42 7.77 -11.89 3.79
N THR A 43 7.86 -10.62 3.38
CA THR A 43 6.71 -9.77 3.07
C THR A 43 6.56 -9.55 1.55
N GLU A 44 5.40 -9.07 1.15
CA GLU A 44 5.03 -8.72 -0.23
C GLU A 44 6.02 -7.72 -0.82
N ILE A 45 6.38 -6.66 -0.08
CA ILE A 45 7.33 -5.65 -0.55
C ILE A 45 8.72 -6.29 -0.82
N SER A 46 9.15 -7.25 -0.01
CA SER A 46 10.42 -7.95 -0.27
C SER A 46 10.36 -8.83 -1.52
N GLY A 47 9.26 -9.55 -1.73
CA GLY A 47 9.04 -10.37 -2.94
C GLY A 47 9.08 -9.52 -4.21
N PHE A 48 8.30 -8.44 -4.21
CA PHE A 48 8.27 -7.43 -5.28
C PHE A 48 9.68 -6.88 -5.58
N MET A 49 10.40 -6.43 -4.55
CA MET A 49 11.75 -5.88 -4.71
C MET A 49 12.72 -6.91 -5.30
N ASP A 50 12.71 -8.15 -4.82
CA ASP A 50 13.63 -9.20 -5.30
C ASP A 50 13.34 -9.57 -6.77
N VAL A 51 12.07 -9.68 -7.15
CA VAL A 51 11.67 -9.95 -8.55
C VAL A 51 12.12 -8.83 -9.47
N MET A 52 11.93 -7.58 -9.06
CA MET A 52 12.29 -6.40 -9.86
C MET A 52 13.79 -6.17 -9.92
N ALA A 53 14.55 -6.43 -8.85
CA ALA A 53 16.01 -6.36 -8.83
C ALA A 53 16.65 -7.36 -9.81
N GLY A 54 15.97 -8.47 -10.12
CA GLY A 54 16.37 -9.43 -11.15
C GLY A 54 16.13 -8.98 -12.59
N LYS A 55 15.56 -7.78 -12.81
CA LYS A 55 15.29 -7.22 -14.15
C LYS A 55 16.28 -6.10 -14.46
N GLU A 56 16.95 -6.21 -15.61
CA GLU A 56 17.83 -5.14 -16.06
C GLU A 56 17.05 -3.88 -16.45
N GLY A 57 17.54 -2.73 -16.02
CA GLY A 57 17.03 -1.42 -16.47
C GLY A 57 15.74 -0.94 -15.80
N ILE A 58 15.30 -1.55 -14.68
CA ILE A 58 14.20 -1.05 -13.84
C ILE A 58 14.77 -0.24 -12.67
N GLN A 59 14.16 0.90 -12.37
CA GLN A 59 14.44 1.70 -11.18
C GLN A 59 13.25 1.63 -10.23
N LEU A 60 13.49 1.16 -9.01
CA LEU A 60 12.50 1.15 -7.94
C LEU A 60 12.60 2.45 -7.13
N ILE A 61 11.48 3.12 -6.93
CA ILE A 61 11.42 4.38 -6.17
C ILE A 61 10.47 4.21 -4.98
N PRO A 62 10.99 4.02 -3.75
CA PRO A 62 10.14 3.92 -2.57
C PRO A 62 9.50 5.27 -2.24
N ALA A 63 8.20 5.28 -1.97
CA ALA A 63 7.48 6.43 -1.44
C ALA A 63 7.38 6.34 0.09
N MET A 64 6.17 6.06 0.61
CA MET A 64 5.91 5.90 2.03
C MET A 64 5.21 4.57 2.29
N SER A 65 5.59 3.94 3.40
CA SER A 65 4.87 2.82 4.00
C SER A 65 4.24 3.28 5.30
N ALA A 66 3.00 2.87 5.53
CA ALA A 66 2.37 2.93 6.83
C ALA A 66 1.63 1.63 7.14
N ALA A 67 2.09 0.93 8.18
CA ALA A 67 1.52 -0.35 8.59
C ALA A 67 1.22 -0.40 10.09
N SER A 68 0.08 -0.99 10.45
CA SER A 68 -0.27 -1.36 11.83
C SER A 68 -0.83 -2.79 11.89
N VAL A 69 -0.94 -3.32 13.11
CA VAL A 69 -1.58 -4.60 13.37
C VAL A 69 -3.11 -4.46 13.32
N SER A 70 -3.85 -5.58 13.33
CA SER A 70 -5.31 -5.55 13.40
C SER A 70 -5.81 -4.78 14.62
N GLY A 71 -6.81 -3.93 14.44
CA GLY A 71 -7.28 -3.00 15.46
C GLY A 71 -8.70 -2.51 15.22
N GLY A 72 -9.13 -1.46 15.94
CA GLY A 72 -10.41 -0.81 15.70
C GLY A 72 -10.37 0.12 14.49
N ALA A 73 -11.48 0.80 14.24
CA ALA A 73 -11.56 1.78 13.18
C ALA A 73 -10.54 2.92 13.40
N VAL A 74 -9.95 3.41 12.31
CA VAL A 74 -9.00 4.52 12.35
C VAL A 74 -9.77 5.84 12.54
N PRO A 75 -9.41 6.70 13.51
CA PRO A 75 -10.05 8.00 13.68
C PRO A 75 -10.01 8.82 12.40
N THR A 76 -11.08 9.58 12.13
CA THR A 76 -11.23 10.30 10.83
C THR A 76 -10.05 11.21 10.51
N GLU A 77 -9.56 11.98 11.49
CA GLU A 77 -8.42 12.91 11.31
C GLU A 77 -7.10 12.16 11.08
N ASP A 78 -6.89 11.06 11.81
CA ASP A 78 -5.70 10.22 11.70
C ASP A 78 -5.64 9.50 10.34
N LEU A 79 -6.79 9.00 9.87
CA LEU A 79 -6.90 8.37 8.56
C LEU A 79 -6.63 9.38 7.43
N GLN A 80 -7.24 10.57 7.50
CA GLN A 80 -7.00 11.62 6.52
C GLN A 80 -5.52 12.02 6.49
N ARG A 81 -4.89 12.14 7.65
CA ARG A 81 -3.46 12.41 7.76
C ARG A 81 -2.66 11.31 7.07
N LEU A 82 -2.91 10.04 7.38
CA LEU A 82 -2.20 8.89 6.82
C LEU A 82 -2.27 8.87 5.29
N ILE A 83 -3.48 8.98 4.74
CA ILE A 83 -3.73 8.96 3.29
C ILE A 83 -3.04 10.15 2.62
N ASN A 84 -3.13 11.35 3.20
CA ASN A 84 -2.52 12.54 2.63
C ASN A 84 -0.99 12.46 2.66
N GLU A 85 -0.38 11.95 3.73
CA GLU A 85 1.08 11.78 3.81
C GLU A 85 1.59 10.78 2.76
N ILE A 86 0.90 9.65 2.57
CA ILE A 86 1.26 8.66 1.53
C ILE A 86 1.11 9.28 0.14
N ALA A 87 -0.02 9.93 -0.15
CA ALA A 87 -0.26 10.57 -1.43
C ALA A 87 0.75 11.68 -1.74
N LEU A 88 1.12 12.50 -0.74
CA LEU A 88 2.16 13.52 -0.90
C LEU A 88 3.54 12.91 -1.16
N SER A 89 3.86 11.79 -0.51
CA SER A 89 5.11 11.06 -0.77
C SER A 89 5.18 10.55 -2.21
N ILE A 90 4.06 10.01 -2.74
CA ILE A 90 3.97 9.56 -4.13
C ILE A 90 4.07 10.77 -5.08
N ALA A 91 3.36 11.86 -4.78
CA ALA A 91 3.41 13.08 -5.59
C ALA A 91 4.83 13.65 -5.70
N SER A 92 5.60 13.63 -4.60
CA SER A 92 7.01 14.06 -4.62
C SER A 92 7.84 13.25 -5.61
N VAL A 93 7.64 11.92 -5.63
CA VAL A 93 8.33 11.01 -6.55
C VAL A 93 7.93 11.27 -8.01
N VAL A 94 6.64 11.42 -8.27
CA VAL A 94 6.09 11.70 -9.61
C VAL A 94 6.55 13.05 -10.17
N ASN A 95 6.74 14.06 -9.31
CA ASN A 95 7.20 15.39 -9.76
C ASN A 95 8.66 15.39 -10.22
N GLU A 96 9.47 14.45 -9.72
CA GLU A 96 10.91 14.37 -10.02
C GLU A 96 11.23 13.34 -11.11
N ASN A 97 10.28 12.44 -11.43
CA ASN A 97 10.50 11.30 -12.30
C ASN A 97 9.27 11.04 -13.19
N GLU A 98 9.49 10.73 -14.47
CA GLU A 98 8.45 10.11 -15.28
C GLU A 98 8.21 8.69 -14.73
N ILE A 99 6.98 8.39 -14.29
CA ILE A 99 6.64 7.10 -13.69
C ILE A 99 6.05 6.18 -14.76
N ASP A 100 6.49 4.93 -14.77
CA ASP A 100 6.05 3.92 -15.73
C ASP A 100 5.08 2.91 -15.13
N ALA A 101 5.09 2.73 -13.80
CA ALA A 101 4.15 1.88 -13.08
C ALA A 101 4.11 2.20 -11.57
N VAL A 102 3.06 1.73 -10.91
CA VAL A 102 2.88 1.82 -9.45
C VAL A 102 2.63 0.44 -8.87
N TYR A 103 3.28 0.14 -7.75
CA TYR A 103 2.98 -1.01 -6.90
C TYR A 103 2.45 -0.56 -5.52
N MET A 104 1.26 -1.01 -5.15
CA MET A 104 0.64 -0.74 -3.86
C MET A 104 0.58 -2.02 -3.01
N CYS A 105 1.24 -2.03 -1.87
CA CYS A 105 1.07 -3.08 -0.86
C CYS A 105 -0.09 -2.68 0.07
N LEU A 106 -1.22 -3.40 -0.02
CA LEU A 106 -2.45 -3.06 0.71
C LEU A 106 -2.90 -4.22 1.59
N HIS A 107 -3.58 -3.93 2.72
CA HIS A 107 -4.34 -4.98 3.40
C HIS A 107 -5.65 -5.25 2.65
N GLY A 108 -6.40 -4.19 2.36
CA GLY A 108 -7.72 -4.26 1.73
C GLY A 108 -8.88 -4.39 2.71
N ALA A 109 -8.64 -4.32 4.02
CA ALA A 109 -9.69 -4.39 5.05
C ALA A 109 -9.50 -3.33 6.14
N MET A 110 -8.81 -2.23 5.82
CA MET A 110 -8.80 -1.06 6.70
C MET A 110 -10.17 -0.38 6.64
N ALA A 111 -10.60 0.20 7.75
CA ALA A 111 -11.75 1.08 7.77
C ALA A 111 -11.50 2.22 8.77
N GLY A 112 -11.96 3.41 8.40
CA GLY A 112 -12.06 4.55 9.31
C GLY A 112 -13.40 4.60 10.02
N GLU A 113 -13.54 5.54 10.95
CA GLU A 113 -14.81 5.81 11.63
C GLU A 113 -15.94 6.24 10.66
N THR A 114 -15.57 6.96 9.60
CA THR A 114 -16.52 7.56 8.63
C THR A 114 -16.24 7.17 7.17
N GLU A 115 -15.06 6.61 6.88
CA GLU A 115 -14.66 6.13 5.55
C GLU A 115 -14.52 4.60 5.62
N GLY A 116 -15.38 3.88 4.92
CA GLY A 116 -15.44 2.42 4.94
C GLY A 116 -14.43 1.73 4.03
N ASP A 117 -13.77 2.48 3.13
CA ASP A 117 -12.76 1.95 2.21
C ASP A 117 -11.60 2.97 2.03
N PRO A 118 -10.75 3.11 3.05
CA PRO A 118 -9.59 4.00 3.01
C PRO A 118 -8.62 3.67 1.86
N GLU A 119 -8.42 2.39 1.54
CA GLU A 119 -7.57 1.94 0.43
C GLU A 119 -8.06 2.46 -0.91
N GLY A 120 -9.36 2.37 -1.21
CA GLY A 120 -9.97 2.94 -2.41
C GLY A 120 -9.86 4.46 -2.46
N LEU A 121 -9.99 5.14 -1.32
CA LEU A 121 -9.77 6.60 -1.25
C LEU A 121 -8.31 6.98 -1.58
N LEU A 122 -7.34 6.22 -1.06
CA LEU A 122 -5.93 6.40 -1.39
C LEU A 122 -5.68 6.12 -2.88
N LEU A 123 -6.20 5.02 -3.42
CA LEU A 123 -6.05 4.65 -4.83
C LEU A 123 -6.60 5.73 -5.77
N ALA A 124 -7.69 6.40 -5.42
CA ALA A 124 -8.23 7.50 -6.21
C ALA A 124 -7.23 8.66 -6.31
N LYS A 125 -6.62 9.03 -5.18
CA LYS A 125 -5.57 10.05 -5.14
C LYS A 125 -4.33 9.61 -5.92
N VAL A 126 -3.93 8.35 -5.82
CA VAL A 126 -2.81 7.82 -6.61
C VAL A 126 -3.10 7.93 -8.10
N ARG A 127 -4.30 7.59 -8.55
CA ARG A 127 -4.71 7.70 -9.96
C ARG A 127 -4.70 9.13 -10.49
N GLU A 128 -5.11 10.10 -9.67
CA GLU A 128 -4.98 11.52 -10.03
C GLU A 128 -3.51 11.94 -10.25
N LEU A 129 -2.58 11.35 -9.51
CA LEU A 129 -1.15 11.67 -9.60
C LEU A 129 -0.45 10.99 -10.77
N VAL A 130 -0.73 9.71 -11.01
CA VAL A 130 0.04 8.87 -11.95
C VAL A 130 -0.65 8.64 -13.29
N GLY A 131 -1.93 9.00 -13.40
CA GLY A 131 -2.73 8.79 -14.60
C GLY A 131 -2.92 7.31 -14.94
N GLY A 132 -2.79 6.99 -16.23
CA GLY A 132 -3.10 5.67 -16.79
C GLY A 132 -1.95 4.66 -16.81
N VAL A 133 -0.87 4.90 -16.04
CA VAL A 133 0.21 3.91 -15.92
C VAL A 133 -0.29 2.66 -15.18
N PRO A 134 0.26 1.47 -15.44
CA PRO A 134 -0.10 0.26 -14.71
C PRO A 134 -0.02 0.45 -13.19
N LEU A 135 -1.11 0.15 -12.48
CA LEU A 135 -1.18 0.09 -11.02
C LEU A 135 -1.51 -1.34 -10.60
N VAL A 136 -0.56 -1.95 -9.90
CA VAL A 136 -0.67 -3.32 -9.37
C VAL A 136 -0.77 -3.25 -7.86
N ALA A 137 -1.62 -4.07 -7.25
CA ALA A 137 -1.71 -4.18 -5.80
C ALA A 137 -1.60 -5.63 -5.33
N SER A 138 -0.72 -5.89 -4.36
CA SER A 138 -0.80 -7.10 -3.53
C SER A 138 -1.81 -6.87 -2.41
N ILE A 139 -2.58 -7.90 -2.08
CA ILE A 139 -3.66 -7.75 -1.09
C ILE A 139 -3.86 -8.98 -0.21
N ASP A 140 -4.34 -8.77 1.01
CA ASP A 140 -4.68 -9.86 1.91
C ASP A 140 -5.94 -10.62 1.41
N LEU A 141 -6.01 -11.93 1.63
CA LEU A 141 -7.21 -12.71 1.29
C LEU A 141 -8.45 -12.30 2.11
N HIS A 142 -8.25 -11.61 3.25
CA HIS A 142 -9.33 -11.06 4.08
C HIS A 142 -9.86 -9.71 3.57
N ALA A 143 -9.34 -9.20 2.46
CA ALA A 143 -9.74 -7.92 1.92
C ALA A 143 -11.25 -7.82 1.62
N VAL A 144 -11.80 -6.66 1.93
CA VAL A 144 -13.13 -6.22 1.51
C VAL A 144 -12.96 -5.44 0.20
N LEU A 145 -12.87 -6.17 -0.92
CA LEU A 145 -12.68 -5.57 -2.24
C LEU A 145 -13.91 -4.75 -2.65
N THR A 146 -13.76 -3.42 -2.70
CA THR A 146 -14.83 -2.51 -3.13
C THR A 146 -14.79 -2.26 -4.64
N ASP A 147 -15.91 -1.83 -5.21
CA ASP A 147 -15.96 -1.38 -6.61
C ASP A 147 -14.97 -0.23 -6.85
N ARG A 148 -14.85 0.72 -5.90
CA ARG A 148 -13.88 1.81 -5.98
C ARG A 148 -12.44 1.29 -6.13
N MET A 149 -12.04 0.27 -5.37
CA MET A 149 -10.72 -0.34 -5.52
C MET A 149 -10.55 -1.02 -6.88
N LEU A 150 -11.52 -1.84 -7.28
CA LEU A 150 -11.45 -2.65 -8.50
C LEU A 150 -11.53 -1.83 -9.79
N GLU A 151 -12.19 -0.67 -9.76
CA GLU A 151 -12.20 0.28 -10.88
C GLU A 151 -10.88 1.03 -11.04
N LEU A 152 -10.08 1.13 -9.97
CA LEU A 152 -8.84 1.92 -9.94
C LEU A 152 -7.59 1.05 -10.05
N ILE A 153 -7.62 -0.24 -9.73
CA ILE A 153 -6.47 -1.15 -9.81
C ILE A 153 -6.51 -1.92 -11.13
N ASP A 154 -5.40 -1.95 -11.88
CA ASP A 154 -5.33 -2.74 -13.12
C ASP A 154 -5.15 -4.23 -12.85
N ILE A 155 -4.37 -4.58 -11.82
CA ILE A 155 -4.08 -5.96 -11.41
C ILE A 155 -4.10 -6.07 -9.89
N VAL A 156 -4.96 -6.95 -9.36
CA VAL A 156 -5.00 -7.33 -7.95
C VAL A 156 -4.41 -8.73 -7.79
N VAL A 157 -3.46 -8.90 -6.87
CA VAL A 157 -2.83 -10.17 -6.55
C VAL A 157 -3.10 -10.52 -5.07
N PRO A 158 -4.07 -11.40 -4.78
CA PRO A 158 -4.40 -11.77 -3.41
C PRO A 158 -3.51 -12.88 -2.88
N PHE A 159 -3.38 -12.97 -1.55
CA PHE A 159 -2.86 -14.17 -0.89
C PHE A 159 -3.73 -15.39 -1.22
N HIS A 160 -3.12 -16.56 -1.18
CA HIS A 160 -3.78 -17.85 -1.43
C HIS A 160 -3.74 -18.78 -0.20
N THR A 161 -3.03 -18.44 0.88
CA THR A 161 -2.88 -19.32 2.04
C THR A 161 -3.43 -18.75 3.37
N TYR A 162 -3.97 -19.65 4.20
CA TYR A 162 -4.38 -19.38 5.59
C TYR A 162 -3.86 -20.50 6.52
N PRO A 163 -2.92 -20.24 7.45
CA PRO A 163 -2.31 -18.94 7.76
C PRO A 163 -1.47 -18.40 6.59
N HIS A 164 -1.29 -17.08 6.53
CA HIS A 164 -0.55 -16.40 5.45
C HIS A 164 0.94 -16.75 5.52
N VAL A 165 1.36 -17.71 4.69
CA VAL A 165 2.77 -18.11 4.52
C VAL A 165 3.32 -17.73 3.15
N ASP A 166 2.51 -17.02 2.33
CA ASP A 166 2.75 -16.68 0.93
C ASP A 166 2.80 -15.18 0.65
N GLN A 167 3.04 -14.34 1.67
CA GLN A 167 3.18 -12.88 1.50
C GLN A 167 4.32 -12.56 0.51
N TYR A 168 5.49 -13.17 0.72
CA TYR A 168 6.65 -12.99 -0.17
C TYR A 168 6.37 -13.46 -1.59
N GLU A 169 5.69 -14.59 -1.76
CA GLU A 169 5.34 -15.15 -3.06
C GLU A 169 4.25 -14.35 -3.80
N THR A 170 3.45 -13.57 -3.08
CA THR A 170 2.38 -12.75 -3.65
C THR A 170 2.89 -11.44 -4.24
N GLY A 171 3.86 -10.80 -3.59
CA GLY A 171 4.45 -9.54 -4.07
C GLY A 171 5.43 -9.74 -5.21
#